data_AF-A0A842QFM2-F1
#
_entry.id   AF-A0A842QFM2-F1
#
_cell.length_a   1.000
_cell.length_b   1.000
_cell.length_c   1.000
_cell.angle_alpha   90.00
_cell.angle_beta   90.00
_cell.angle_gamma   90.00
#
_symmetry.space_group_name_H-M   'P 1'
#
loop_
_entity.id
_entity.type
_entity.pdbx_description
1 polymer ?
#
loop_
_entity_poly.entity_id
_entity_poly.type
_entity_poly.pdbx_seq_one_letter_code
_entity_poly.pdbx_strand_id
1 'polypeptide(L)'
;MTASLTAYGGINEIGGNKLLLKIDNSSLFLDFGLSFKAKGRFFEEYMKPRSKTKLHDLLKLSLLPTVDGIYRKDALSPEGMENLKNDQAKRLWESDLQSYEEAKDKCDWTPDAVFLSHAHDDHCGYVPFLGDIRIISTDTTQTILEAVANIGNKNGFDDELLHQ
;
A
#
# COMPACT_ATOMS: atom_id res chain seq x y z
N MET A 1 -28.43 -7.43 -3.52
CA MET A 1 -27.57 -6.29 -3.19
C MET A 1 -26.90 -6.60 -1.86
N THR A 2 -25.63 -6.96 -1.92
CA THR A 2 -24.83 -7.25 -0.73
C THR A 2 -23.76 -6.17 -0.63
N ALA A 3 -23.75 -5.43 0.47
CA ALA A 3 -22.75 -4.41 0.74
C ALA A 3 -21.98 -4.77 2.02
N SER A 4 -20.66 -4.65 1.99
CA SER A 4 -19.81 -4.80 3.17
C SER A 4 -18.77 -3.69 3.22
N LEU A 5 -18.46 -3.25 4.44
CA LEU A 5 -17.42 -2.27 4.70
C LEU A 5 -16.43 -2.90 5.69
N THR A 6 -15.17 -3.02 5.28
CA THR A 6 -14.08 -3.56 6.10
C THR A 6 -13.09 -2.44 6.40
N ALA A 7 -12.84 -2.19 7.69
CA ALA A 7 -11.88 -1.18 8.10
C ALA A 7 -10.53 -1.83 8.42
N TYR A 8 -9.54 -1.58 7.57
CA TYR A 8 -8.16 -2.03 7.76
C TYR A 8 -7.29 -1.00 8.49
N GLY A 9 -7.78 0.22 8.68
CA GLY A 9 -7.10 1.30 9.39
C GLY A 9 -8.06 2.45 9.71
N GLY A 10 -7.64 3.37 10.57
CA GLY A 10 -8.51 4.46 11.05
C GLY A 10 -9.46 4.05 12.20
N ILE A 11 -9.23 2.88 12.81
CA ILE A 11 -10.03 2.38 13.94
C ILE A 11 -9.31 2.67 15.26
N ASN A 12 -9.95 3.44 16.14
CA ASN A 12 -9.37 3.86 17.43
C ASN A 12 -8.03 4.61 17.30
N GLU A 13 -7.88 5.36 16.20
CA GLU A 13 -6.73 6.20 15.88
C GLU A 13 -7.15 7.43 15.06
N ILE A 14 -6.27 8.42 14.98
CA ILE A 14 -6.42 9.57 14.09
C ILE A 14 -5.55 9.30 12.86
N GLY A 15 -6.17 9.30 11.68
CA GLY A 15 -5.50 9.01 10.42
C GLY A 15 -5.30 7.52 10.15
N GLY A 16 -4.56 7.20 9.08
CA GLY A 16 -4.29 5.82 8.68
C GLY A 16 -5.49 5.16 7.99
N ASN A 17 -6.37 5.94 7.38
CA ASN A 17 -7.62 5.49 6.79
C ASN A 17 -7.37 4.48 5.66
N LYS A 18 -8.00 3.32 5.77
CA LYS A 18 -7.95 2.21 4.79
C LYS A 18 -9.26 1.45 4.87
N LEU A 19 -10.27 1.89 4.14
CA LEU A 19 -11.60 1.27 4.22
C LEU A 19 -11.92 0.58 2.91
N LEU A 20 -12.20 -0.71 2.94
CA LEU A 20 -12.61 -1.47 1.76
C LEU A 20 -14.13 -1.58 1.73
N LEU A 21 -14.75 -0.94 0.74
CA LEU A 21 -16.16 -1.07 0.43
C LEU A 21 -16.33 -2.11 -0.67
N LYS A 22 -17.13 -3.16 -0.43
CA LYS A 22 -17.56 -4.12 -1.46
C LYS A 22 -19.07 -4.01 -1.66
N ILE A 23 -19.50 -3.87 -2.92
CA ILE A 23 -20.91 -3.84 -3.30
C ILE A 23 -21.09 -4.78 -4.49
N ASP A 24 -21.81 -5.88 -4.28
CA ASP A 24 -21.99 -6.93 -5.27
C ASP A 24 -20.65 -7.41 -5.85
N ASN A 25 -20.38 -7.16 -7.14
CA ASN A 25 -19.12 -7.53 -7.79
C ASN A 25 -18.07 -6.40 -7.83
N SER A 26 -18.39 -5.23 -7.28
CA SER A 26 -17.51 -4.07 -7.27
C SER A 26 -16.86 -3.86 -5.91
N SER A 27 -15.66 -3.31 -5.91
CA SER A 27 -14.92 -3.01 -4.69
C SER A 27 -14.02 -1.78 -4.84
N LEU A 28 -14.02 -0.94 -3.81
CA LEU A 28 -13.34 0.35 -3.77
C LEU A 28 -12.63 0.48 -2.43
N PHE A 29 -11.36 0.88 -2.44
CA PHE A 29 -10.74 1.42 -1.24
C PHE A 29 -11.08 2.90 -1.09
N LEU A 30 -11.46 3.31 0.12
CA LEU A 30 -11.54 4.70 0.53
C LEU A 30 -10.28 4.99 1.35
N ASP A 31 -9.40 5.79 0.75
CA ASP A 31 -8.05 6.11 1.21
C ASP A 31 -7.13 4.87 1.35
N PHE A 32 -5.83 5.13 1.38
CA PHE A 32 -4.82 4.13 1.72
C PHE A 32 -3.65 4.79 2.47
N GLY A 33 -3.96 5.26 3.67
CA GLY A 33 -3.14 6.22 4.40
C GLY A 33 -2.16 5.64 5.41
N LEU A 34 -1.15 6.43 5.77
CA LEU A 34 -0.17 6.14 6.80
C LEU A 34 -0.78 6.20 8.20
N SER A 35 -0.64 5.13 9.00
CA SER A 35 -0.96 5.22 10.44
C SER A 35 0.25 5.78 11.21
N PHE A 36 0.17 7.05 11.62
CA PHE A 36 1.21 7.68 12.43
C PHE A 36 1.33 7.02 13.82
N LYS A 37 0.20 6.68 14.44
CA LYS A 37 0.16 6.00 15.75
C LYS A 37 0.78 4.61 15.72
N ALA A 38 0.53 3.82 14.67
CA ALA A 38 1.11 2.50 14.53
C ALA A 38 2.59 2.58 14.16
N LYS A 39 2.94 3.44 13.19
CA LYS A 39 4.33 3.67 12.76
C LYS A 39 5.22 4.11 13.93
N GLY A 40 4.73 5.02 14.78
CA GLY A 40 5.47 5.55 15.93
C GLY A 40 5.80 4.53 17.02
N ARG A 41 5.26 3.30 16.97
CA ARG A 41 5.64 2.23 17.91
C ARG A 41 6.97 1.57 17.55
N PHE A 42 7.38 1.67 16.29
CA PHE A 42 8.51 0.93 15.74
C PHE A 42 9.55 1.83 15.10
N PHE A 43 9.13 2.98 14.57
CA PHE A 43 9.99 3.88 13.82
C PHE A 43 9.99 5.27 14.45
N GLU A 44 11.19 5.84 14.55
CA GLU A 44 11.45 7.20 15.04
C GLU A 44 12.45 7.88 14.09
N GLU A 45 12.88 9.10 14.42
CA GLU A 45 13.77 9.92 13.59
C GLU A 45 15.02 9.16 13.09
N TYR A 46 15.62 8.35 13.97
CA TYR A 46 16.84 7.58 13.67
C TYR A 46 16.58 6.12 13.26
N MET A 47 15.33 5.64 13.36
CA MET A 47 14.97 4.26 13.04
C MET A 47 13.92 4.26 11.93
N LYS A 48 14.37 4.03 10.70
CA LYS A 48 13.53 4.05 9.49
C LYS A 48 13.36 2.63 8.91
N PRO A 49 12.25 2.37 8.20
CA PRO A 49 12.10 1.13 7.44
C PRO A 49 13.24 0.93 6.44
N ARG A 50 13.57 -0.33 6.14
CA ARG A 50 14.61 -0.66 5.16
C ARG A 50 14.12 -0.27 3.77
N SER A 51 14.85 0.61 3.08
CA SER A 51 14.41 1.21 1.81
C SER A 51 13.96 0.18 0.76
N LYS A 52 14.74 -0.89 0.56
CA LYS A 52 14.45 -1.93 -0.46
C LYS A 52 13.46 -3.02 -0.05
N THR A 53 13.08 -3.10 1.23
CA THR A 53 12.16 -4.15 1.76
C THR A 53 11.07 -3.53 2.62
N LYS A 54 10.72 -2.28 2.33
CA LYS A 54 9.84 -1.47 3.15
C LYS A 54 8.45 -2.08 3.28
N LEU A 55 7.85 -2.56 2.18
CA LEU A 55 6.55 -3.24 2.22
C LEU A 55 6.57 -4.44 3.16
N HIS A 56 7.60 -5.29 3.06
CA HIS A 56 7.75 -6.45 3.93
C HIS A 56 7.85 -6.06 5.41
N ASP A 57 8.63 -5.02 5.75
CA ASP A 57 8.69 -4.49 7.13
C ASP A 57 7.32 -4.02 7.62
N LEU A 58 6.60 -3.27 6.78
CA LEU A 58 5.27 -2.75 7.11
C LEU A 58 4.26 -3.89 7.31
N LEU A 59 4.30 -4.96 6.52
CA LEU A 59 3.44 -6.13 6.67
C LEU A 59 3.77 -6.92 7.94
N LYS A 60 5.05 -7.20 8.20
CA LYS A 60 5.48 -7.95 9.41
C LYS A 60 5.17 -7.21 10.71
N LEU A 61 5.22 -5.88 10.68
CA LEU A 61 4.86 -5.03 11.83
C LEU A 61 3.36 -4.72 11.92
N SER A 62 2.54 -5.30 11.05
CA SER A 62 1.09 -5.07 10.98
C SER A 62 0.72 -3.58 10.82
N LEU A 63 1.55 -2.83 10.10
CA LEU A 63 1.30 -1.44 9.70
C LEU A 63 0.50 -1.35 8.40
N LEU A 64 0.60 -2.39 7.58
CA LEU A 64 -0.20 -2.63 6.39
C LEU A 64 -1.02 -3.92 6.55
N PRO A 65 -2.26 -3.96 6.01
CA PRO A 65 -3.08 -5.16 6.09
C PRO A 65 -2.55 -6.27 5.18
N THR A 66 -2.71 -7.52 5.59
CA THR A 66 -2.35 -8.69 4.77
C THR A 66 -3.53 -9.05 3.87
N VAL A 67 -3.59 -8.44 2.68
CA VAL A 67 -4.67 -8.63 1.69
C VAL A 67 -4.06 -9.00 0.35
N ASP A 68 -4.57 -10.07 -0.25
CA ASP A 68 -4.17 -10.54 -1.57
C ASP A 68 -4.67 -9.62 -2.69
N GLY A 69 -3.89 -9.52 -3.76
CA GLY A 69 -4.30 -8.86 -4.99
C GLY A 69 -4.35 -7.33 -4.91
N ILE A 70 -3.71 -6.71 -3.91
CA ILE A 70 -3.68 -5.24 -3.79
C ILE A 70 -2.28 -4.63 -3.90
N TYR A 71 -1.23 -5.38 -3.58
CA TYR A 71 0.14 -4.88 -3.55
C TYR A 71 0.90 -5.21 -4.83
N ARG A 72 1.74 -4.28 -5.29
CA ARG A 72 2.61 -4.45 -6.47
C ARG A 72 3.67 -5.53 -6.26
N LYS A 73 3.94 -6.29 -7.33
CA LYS A 73 4.81 -7.48 -7.30
C LYS A 73 6.26 -7.17 -6.93
N ASP A 74 6.82 -6.10 -7.47
CA ASP A 74 8.20 -5.65 -7.22
C ASP A 74 8.42 -5.18 -5.77
N ALA A 75 7.38 -4.69 -5.09
CA ALA A 75 7.45 -4.39 -3.66
C ALA A 75 7.34 -5.63 -2.77
N LEU A 76 6.56 -6.64 -3.20
CA LEU A 76 6.42 -7.92 -2.48
C LEU A 76 7.63 -8.84 -2.66
N SER A 77 8.23 -8.82 -3.85
CA SER A 77 9.43 -9.61 -4.19
C SER A 77 10.43 -8.71 -4.93
N PRO A 78 11.35 -8.05 -4.20
CA PRO A 78 12.36 -7.19 -4.81
C PRO A 78 13.22 -7.95 -5.82
N GLU A 79 13.52 -7.29 -6.94
CA GLU A 79 14.31 -7.87 -8.03
C GLU A 79 15.68 -8.38 -7.56
N GLY A 80 16.05 -9.59 -8.00
CA GLY A 80 17.32 -10.24 -7.67
C GLY A 80 17.28 -11.12 -6.42
N MET A 81 16.22 -11.02 -5.60
CA MET A 81 16.05 -11.87 -4.41
C MET A 81 15.70 -13.32 -4.78
N GLU A 82 14.99 -13.54 -5.89
CA GLU A 82 14.66 -14.86 -6.44
C GLU A 82 15.89 -15.72 -6.77
N ASN A 83 17.05 -15.08 -6.99
CA ASN A 83 18.31 -15.75 -7.28
C ASN A 83 19.08 -16.19 -6.02
N LEU A 84 18.62 -15.77 -4.83
CA LEU A 84 19.21 -16.18 -3.56
C LEU A 84 18.82 -17.62 -3.26
N LYS A 85 19.69 -18.57 -3.63
CA LYS A 85 19.52 -20.02 -3.44
C LYS A 85 19.47 -20.50 -1.97
N ASN A 86 19.50 -19.60 -1.00
CA ASN A 86 19.46 -19.95 0.42
C ASN A 86 18.03 -19.85 0.96
N ASP A 87 17.38 -20.99 1.15
CA ASP A 87 16.02 -21.10 1.71
C ASP A 87 15.85 -20.35 3.05
N GLN A 88 16.90 -20.25 3.87
CA GLN A 88 16.80 -19.53 5.14
C GLN A 88 16.73 -18.01 4.97
N ALA A 89 17.28 -17.45 3.89
CA ALA A 89 17.19 -16.02 3.61
C ALA A 89 15.84 -15.66 2.98
N LYS A 90 15.22 -16.61 2.26
CA LYS A 90 13.92 -16.47 1.61
C LYS A 90 12.83 -15.95 2.56
N ARG A 91 12.76 -16.50 3.77
CA ARG A 91 11.83 -16.09 4.85
C ARG A 91 11.93 -14.61 5.28
N LEU A 92 13.00 -13.91 4.91
CA LEU A 92 13.26 -12.53 5.32
C LEU A 92 12.67 -11.50 4.34
N TRP A 93 12.19 -11.95 3.19
CA TRP A 93 11.68 -11.10 2.12
C TRP A 93 10.52 -11.69 1.32
N GLU A 94 10.30 -13.00 1.38
CA GLU A 94 9.14 -13.63 0.76
C GLU A 94 7.87 -13.32 1.56
N SER A 95 6.86 -12.83 0.83
CA SER A 95 5.50 -12.66 1.32
C SER A 95 4.64 -13.80 0.78
N ASP A 96 3.78 -14.37 1.61
CA ASP A 96 2.80 -15.37 1.18
C ASP A 96 1.60 -14.75 0.43
N LEU A 97 1.56 -13.41 0.34
CA LEU A 97 0.51 -12.67 -0.34
C LEU A 97 0.64 -12.79 -1.86
N GLN A 98 -0.49 -12.99 -2.52
CA GLN A 98 -0.60 -12.84 -3.97
C GLN A 98 -0.47 -11.37 -4.36
N SER A 99 0.43 -11.07 -5.30
CA SER A 99 0.56 -9.71 -5.86
C SER A 99 -0.64 -9.31 -6.72
N TYR A 100 -0.81 -8.01 -6.94
CA TYR A 100 -1.84 -7.46 -7.82
C TYR A 100 -1.74 -8.02 -9.24
N GLU A 101 -0.53 -8.09 -9.79
CA GLU A 101 -0.24 -8.58 -11.13
C GLU A 101 -0.58 -10.08 -11.25
N GLU A 102 -0.21 -10.88 -10.25
CA GLU A 102 -0.56 -12.31 -10.22
C GLU A 102 -2.07 -12.54 -10.06
N ALA A 103 -2.77 -11.67 -9.33
CA ALA A 103 -4.21 -11.72 -9.22
C ALA A 103 -4.89 -11.38 -10.56
N LYS A 104 -4.40 -10.36 -11.27
CA LYS A 104 -4.85 -10.03 -12.63
C LYS A 104 -4.65 -11.18 -13.60
N ASP A 105 -3.46 -11.78 -13.63
CA ASP A 105 -3.12 -12.87 -14.54
C ASP A 105 -4.00 -14.12 -14.34
N LYS A 106 -4.37 -14.40 -13.08
CA LYS A 106 -5.21 -15.55 -12.72
C LYS A 106 -6.71 -15.26 -12.77
N CYS A 107 -7.11 -14.03 -13.10
CA CYS A 107 -8.49 -13.55 -12.98
C CYS A 107 -9.05 -13.68 -11.54
N ASP A 108 -8.19 -13.55 -10.54
CA ASP A 108 -8.57 -13.47 -9.13
C ASP A 108 -9.06 -12.05 -8.78
N TRP A 109 -9.47 -11.85 -7.53
CA TRP A 109 -10.01 -10.59 -7.08
C TRP A 109 -8.93 -9.49 -6.97
N THR A 110 -9.23 -8.32 -7.52
CA THR A 110 -8.51 -7.06 -7.30
C THR A 110 -9.52 -5.91 -7.07
N PRO A 111 -9.20 -4.86 -6.30
CA PRO A 111 -10.04 -3.67 -6.20
C PRO A 111 -10.23 -2.99 -7.57
N ASP A 112 -11.41 -2.42 -7.80
CA ASP A 112 -11.68 -1.66 -9.04
C ASP A 112 -10.96 -0.31 -9.04
N ALA A 113 -10.85 0.31 -7.86
CA ALA A 113 -10.22 1.60 -7.68
C ALA A 113 -9.83 1.86 -6.21
N VAL A 114 -9.07 2.94 -6.03
CA VAL A 114 -8.86 3.63 -4.75
C VAL A 114 -9.35 5.06 -4.89
N PHE A 115 -10.30 5.45 -4.05
CA PHE A 115 -10.72 6.84 -3.92
C PHE A 115 -9.89 7.53 -2.84
N LEU A 116 -9.20 8.62 -3.18
CA LEU A 116 -8.48 9.45 -2.23
C LEU A 116 -9.31 10.68 -1.89
N SER A 117 -9.62 10.84 -0.61
CA SER A 117 -10.39 11.98 -0.11
C SER A 117 -9.63 13.31 -0.20
N HIS A 118 -8.34 13.30 0.14
CA HIS A 118 -7.42 14.44 0.05
C HIS A 118 -5.95 14.00 0.21
N ALA A 119 -5.01 14.93 0.01
CA ALA A 119 -3.58 14.67 -0.12
C ALA A 119 -2.77 14.73 1.19
N HIS A 120 -3.38 14.44 2.35
CA HIS A 120 -2.59 14.24 3.57
C HIS A 120 -2.05 12.80 3.65
N ASP A 121 -0.86 12.63 4.21
CA ASP A 121 -0.19 11.32 4.28
C ASP A 121 -1.00 10.27 5.06
N ASP A 122 -1.86 10.66 6.00
CA ASP A 122 -2.77 9.75 6.69
C ASP A 122 -3.96 9.27 5.86
N HIS A 123 -4.05 9.71 4.59
CA HIS A 123 -5.01 9.28 3.58
C HIS A 123 -4.33 8.68 2.34
N CYS A 124 -3.12 9.10 1.97
CA CYS A 124 -2.45 8.63 0.75
C CYS A 124 -1.06 8.01 0.97
N GLY A 125 -0.53 8.05 2.20
CA GLY A 125 0.89 7.77 2.46
C GLY A 125 1.34 6.32 2.22
N TYR A 126 0.42 5.38 1.98
CA TYR A 126 0.75 4.01 1.61
C TYR A 126 0.26 3.61 0.21
N VAL A 127 -0.36 4.52 -0.54
CA VAL A 127 -0.77 4.30 -1.93
C VAL A 127 0.36 3.75 -2.81
N PRO A 128 1.64 4.19 -2.68
CA PRO A 128 2.68 3.70 -3.59
C PRO A 128 3.01 2.20 -3.50
N PHE A 129 2.54 1.51 -2.45
CA PHE A 129 2.70 0.06 -2.33
C PHE A 129 1.64 -0.73 -3.08
N LEU A 130 0.57 -0.07 -3.53
CA LEU A 130 -0.48 -0.73 -4.29
C LEU A 130 0.01 -1.07 -5.70
N GLY A 131 -0.54 -2.12 -6.29
CA GLY A 131 -0.42 -2.36 -7.75
C GLY A 131 -1.17 -1.28 -8.53
N ASP A 132 -1.09 -1.34 -9.87
CA ASP A 132 -1.72 -0.40 -10.84
C ASP A 132 -3.26 -0.41 -10.77
N ILE A 133 -3.78 0.01 -9.61
CA ILE A 133 -5.18 0.14 -9.27
C ILE A 133 -5.57 1.58 -9.57
N ARG A 134 -6.67 1.76 -10.29
CA ARG A 134 -7.16 3.09 -10.66
C ARG A 134 -7.34 4.00 -9.44
N ILE A 135 -6.63 5.13 -9.42
CA ILE A 135 -6.82 6.17 -8.40
C ILE A 135 -7.89 7.17 -8.86
N ILE A 136 -8.82 7.50 -7.97
CA ILE A 136 -9.88 8.49 -8.19
C ILE A 136 -9.74 9.56 -7.10
N SER A 137 -9.65 10.84 -7.48
CA SER A 137 -9.62 11.95 -6.54
C SER A 137 -10.04 13.25 -7.24
N THR A 138 -10.02 14.36 -6.53
CA THR A 138 -10.19 15.70 -7.15
C THR A 138 -8.90 16.14 -7.84
N ASP A 139 -9.02 16.98 -8.88
CA ASP A 139 -7.86 17.56 -9.58
C ASP A 139 -6.87 18.22 -8.61
N THR A 140 -7.39 18.92 -7.59
CA THR A 140 -6.58 19.53 -6.53
C THR A 140 -5.76 18.50 -5.76
N THR A 141 -6.37 17.38 -5.37
CA THR A 141 -5.67 16.30 -4.65
C THR A 141 -4.59 15.71 -5.55
N GLN A 142 -4.92 15.42 -6.80
CA GLN A 142 -3.97 14.87 -7.76
C GLN A 142 -2.77 15.80 -7.99
N THR A 143 -3.01 17.09 -8.22
CA THR A 143 -1.93 18.08 -8.39
C THR A 143 -1.00 18.16 -7.17
N ILE A 144 -1.56 18.11 -5.96
CA ILE A 144 -0.74 18.12 -4.73
C ILE A 144 0.09 16.83 -4.63
N LEU A 145 -0.49 15.67 -4.93
CA LEU A 145 0.21 14.39 -4.91
C LEU A 145 1.36 14.36 -5.93
N GLU A 146 1.13 14.86 -7.16
CA GLU A 146 2.18 15.01 -8.18
C GLU A 146 3.28 15.94 -7.73
N ALA A 147 2.93 17.10 -7.14
CA ALA A 147 3.92 18.03 -6.62
C ALA A 147 4.75 17.37 -5.51
N VAL A 148 4.12 16.69 -4.56
CA VAL A 148 4.80 15.98 -3.46
C VAL A 148 5.70 14.85 -3.97
N ALA A 149 5.28 14.12 -4.99
CA ALA A 149 6.12 13.09 -5.63
C ALA A 149 7.36 13.70 -6.30
N ASN A 150 7.17 14.80 -7.03
CA ASN A 150 8.23 15.42 -7.84
C ASN A 150 9.25 16.24 -7.03
N ILE A 151 8.81 16.93 -5.96
CA ILE A 151 9.66 17.86 -5.20
C ILE A 151 9.89 17.41 -3.76
N GLY A 152 9.17 16.39 -3.30
CA GLY A 152 9.30 15.87 -1.94
C GLY A 152 10.62 15.16 -1.74
N ASN A 153 11.13 15.17 -0.51
CA ASN A 153 12.27 14.34 -0.12
C ASN A 153 11.82 12.88 0.12
N LYS A 154 11.11 12.31 -0.85
CA LYS A 154 10.69 10.90 -0.89
C LYS A 154 11.74 10.11 -1.68
N ASN A 155 11.89 8.82 -1.37
CA ASN A 155 12.87 7.95 -2.02
C ASN A 155 12.31 6.54 -2.16
N GLY A 156 12.64 5.86 -3.26
CA GLY A 156 12.15 4.51 -3.53
C GLY A 156 10.64 4.54 -3.67
N PHE A 157 9.92 3.48 -3.27
CA PHE A 157 8.45 3.43 -3.44
C PHE A 157 7.69 4.69 -3.00
N ASP A 158 8.15 5.44 -1.99
CA ASP A 158 7.45 6.65 -1.54
C ASP A 158 7.33 7.75 -2.62
N ASP A 159 8.22 7.79 -3.62
CA ASP A 159 8.20 8.77 -4.72
C ASP A 159 7.24 8.40 -5.87
N GLU A 160 6.77 7.15 -5.93
CA GLU A 160 5.87 6.62 -6.97
C GLU A 160 4.38 6.74 -6.59
N LEU A 161 3.94 7.94 -6.18
CA LEU A 161 2.55 8.17 -5.71
C LEU A 161 1.48 8.03 -6.80
N LEU A 162 1.81 8.36 -8.05
CA LEU A 162 0.89 8.39 -9.19
C LEU A 162 1.48 7.79 -10.47
N HIS A 163 2.74 7.34 -10.40
CA HIS A 163 3.43 6.67 -11.50
C HIS A 163 3.51 5.20 -11.13
N GLN A 164 2.53 4.42 -11.59
CA GLN A 164 2.49 2.97 -11.51
C GLN A 164 2.41 2.41 -12.92
#